data_AF-A0A0G1PI28-F1
#
_entry.id   AF-A0A0G1PI28-F1
#
_cell.length_a   1.000
_cell.length_b   1.000
_cell.length_c   1.000
_cell.angle_alpha   90.00
_cell.angle_beta   90.00
_cell.angle_gamma   90.00
#
_symmetry.space_group_name_H-M   'P 1'
#
loop_
_entity.id
_entity.type
_entity.pdbx_description
1 polymer ?
#
loop_
_entity_poly.entity_id
_entity_poly.type
_entity_poly.pdbx_seq_one_letter_code
_entity_poly.pdbx_strand_id
1 'polypeptide(L)' 'MMNYTCPMHTEVILDKPGKCPKCGMELVMKHDKPAGPGPAGGEMKMDHNK' A
#
# COMPACT_ATOMS: atom_id res chain seq x y z
N MET A 1 -4.83 -18.78 3.98
CA MET A 1 -5.13 -17.51 4.66
C MET A 1 -4.27 -16.44 4.03
N MET A 2 -4.87 -15.39 3.47
CA MET A 2 -4.15 -14.30 2.81
C MET A 2 -4.22 -13.07 3.71
N ASN A 3 -3.20 -12.90 4.55
CA ASN A 3 -3.10 -11.78 5.47
C ASN A 3 -2.13 -10.75 4.88
N TYR A 4 -2.57 -9.50 4.84
CA TYR A 4 -1.82 -8.35 4.38
C TYR A 4 -1.36 -7.54 5.59
N THR A 5 -0.12 -7.10 5.56
CA THR A 5 0.52 -6.38 6.65
C THR A 5 1.12 -5.10 6.14
N CYS A 6 1.14 -4.04 6.95
CA CYS A 6 1.92 -2.86 6.59
C CYS A 6 3.40 -3.11 6.93
N PRO A 7 4.35 -2.83 6.02
CA PRO A 7 5.79 -2.98 6.32
C PRO A 7 6.28 -2.03 7.41
N MET A 8 5.62 -0.87 7.59
CA MET A 8 5.93 0.11 8.64
C MET A 8 5.12 -0.10 9.93
N HIS A 9 3.92 -0.68 9.82
CA HIS A 9 3.01 -0.93 10.94
C HIS A 9 2.64 -2.41 10.98
N THR A 10 3.51 -3.24 11.55
CA THR A 10 3.35 -4.71 11.60
C THR A 10 2.14 -5.17 12.43
N GLU A 11 1.62 -4.29 13.29
CA GLU A 11 0.36 -4.48 14.03
C GLU A 11 -0.89 -4.41 13.12
N VAL A 12 -0.78 -3.77 11.95
CA VAL A 12 -1.88 -3.67 10.99
C VAL A 12 -1.91 -4.95 10.18
N ILE A 13 -2.85 -5.83 10.51
CA ILE A 13 -3.13 -7.07 9.79
C ILE A 13 -4.52 -6.97 9.18
N LEU A 14 -4.62 -7.17 7.87
CA LEU A 14 -5.86 -7.08 7.11
C LEU A 14 -6.02 -8.35 6.27
N ASP A 15 -7.26 -8.84 6.14
CA ASP A 15 -7.54 -10.02 5.31
C ASP A 15 -7.72 -9.67 3.82
N LYS A 16 -7.54 -8.40 3.45
CA LYS A 16 -7.74 -7.89 2.09
C LYS A 16 -6.56 -7.00 1.65
N PRO A 17 -6.21 -7.00 0.35
CA PRO A 17 -5.23 -6.07 -0.20
C PRO A 17 -5.75 -4.64 -0.13
N GLY A 18 -4.86 -3.67 0.04
CA GLY A 18 -5.23 -2.26 0.09
C GLY A 18 -4.13 -1.37 0.66
N LYS A 19 -4.54 -0.19 1.14
CA LYS A 19 -3.66 0.79 1.79
C LYS A 19 -3.77 0.69 3.30
N CYS A 20 -2.66 0.92 3.98
CA CYS A 20 -2.57 0.97 5.42
C CYS A 20 -3.41 2.14 5.95
N PRO A 21 -4.32 1.93 6.90
CA PRO A 21 -5.12 3.01 7.49
C PRO A 21 -4.31 3.97 8.37
N LYS A 22 -3.11 3.58 8.82
CA LYS A 22 -2.23 4.44 9.62
C LYS A 22 -1.42 5.42 8.76
N CYS A 23 -0.92 4.99 7.60
CA CYS A 23 0.00 5.80 6.77
C CYS A 23 -0.32 5.87 5.28
N GLY A 24 -1.33 5.15 4.79
CA GLY A 24 -1.72 5.14 3.37
C GLY A 24 -0.80 4.33 2.44
N MET A 25 0.26 3.70 2.96
CA MET A 25 1.15 2.82 2.18
C MET A 25 0.47 1.51 1.80
N GLU A 26 0.87 0.89 0.69
CA GLU A 26 0.35 -0.42 0.30
C GLU A 26 0.71 -1.52 1.30
N LEU A 27 -0.24 -2.41 1.56
CA LEU A 27 -0.06 -3.56 2.42
C LEU A 27 0.55 -4.72 1.63
N VAL A 28 1.46 -5.46 2.26
CA VAL A 28 2.17 -6.59 1.66
C VAL A 28 1.61 -7.93 2.17
N MET A 29 1.48 -8.93 1.30
CA MET A 29 0.95 -10.25 1.66
C MET A 29 1.96 -11.08 2.45
N LYS A 30 1.50 -11.76 3.51
CA LYS A 30 2.33 -12.59 4.42
C LYS A 30 2.55 -14.04 3.98
N HIS A 31 1.81 -14.57 2.99
CA HIS A 31 1.96 -15.95 2.51
C HIS A 31 2.07 -15.96 0.98
N ASP A 32 3.27 -16.26 0.49
CA ASP A 32 3.63 -16.69 -0.85
C ASP A 32 3.06 -15.91 -2.05
N LYS A 33 3.99 -15.19 -2.70
CA LYS A 33 3.95 -14.51 -4.00
C LYS A 33 3.76 -12.98 -3.89
N PRO A 34 4.78 -12.19 -4.28
CA PRO A 34 4.72 -10.74 -4.17
C PRO A 34 3.62 -10.21 -5.11
N ALA A 35 2.51 -9.76 -4.52
CA ALA A 35 1.61 -8.84 -5.19
C ALA A 35 2.43 -7.56 -5.44
N GLY A 36 2.81 -7.36 -6.70
CA GLY A 36 3.81 -6.40 -7.15
C GLY A 36 3.43 -4.93 -6.89
N PRO A 37 4.36 -4.01 -7.21
CA PRO A 37 4.21 -2.60 -6.90
C PRO A 37 3.12 -1.99 -7.79
N GLY A 38 1.95 -1.69 -7.20
CA GLY A 38 0.95 -0.86 -7.85
C GLY A 38 1.42 0.59 -7.71
N PRO A 39 1.69 1.33 -8.79
CA PRO A 39 2.10 2.72 -8.64
C PRO A 39 0.98 3.46 -7.90
N ALA A 40 1.39 4.20 -6.88
CA ALA A 40 0.57 5.12 -6.13
C ALA A 40 -0.39 5.86 -7.06
N GLY A 41 -1.66 5.94 -6.64
CA GLY A 41 -2.62 6.83 -7.26
C GLY A 41 -1.96 8.18 -7.49
N GLY A 42 -1.91 8.57 -8.77
CA GLY A 42 -1.42 9.85 -9.25
C GLY A 42 -2.10 11.02 -8.53
N GLU A 43 -1.57 12.22 -8.62
CA GLU A 43 -1.45 12.93 -9.89
C GLU A 43 -0.45 14.09 -9.74
N MET A 44 0.54 14.10 -10.62
CA MET A 44 1.29 15.30 -10.99
C MET A 44 0.33 16.27 -11.69
N LYS A 45 -0.16 17.29 -10.97
CA LYS A 45 -0.84 18.44 -11.60
C LYS A 45 0.13 19.61 -11.72
N MET A 46 0.67 19.69 -12.94
CA MET A 46 1.19 20.83 -13.70
C MET A 46 1.51 22.15 -12.97
N ASP A 47 2.75 22.56 -13.21
CA ASP A 47 3.39 23.86 -13.03
C ASP A 47 2.51 25.04 -13.45
N HIS A 48 2.23 25.95 -12.52
CA HIS A 48 1.79 27.31 -12.85
C HIS A 48 3.03 28.21 -12.84
N ASN A 49 3.70 28.23 -13.99
CA ASN A 49 4.71 29.20 -14.37
C ASN A 49 4.21 30.64 -14.09
N LYS A 50 4.93 31.39 -13.26
CA LYS A 50 4.77 32.83 -13.07
C LYS A 50 6.07 33.54 -13.43
#